data_AF-A0A7C8HWI7-F1
#
_entry.id   AF-A0A7C8HWI7-F1
#
_cell.length_a   1.000
_cell.length_b   1.000
_cell.length_c   1.000
_cell.angle_alpha   90.00
_cell.angle_beta   90.00
_cell.angle_gamma   90.00
#
_symmetry.space_group_name_H-M   'P 1'
#
loop_
_entity.id
_entity.type
_entity.pdbx_description
1 polymer ?
#
loop_
_entity_poly.entity_id
_entity_poly.type
_entity_poly.pdbx_seq_one_letter_code
_entity_poly.pdbx_strand_id
1 'polypeptide(L)' 'MIPAADRHLIGAGVGYKVNNWTIDVAYTYIIAESVDYDDAVGNVTGVSAGKSQNGVTHMGAVTVGYAF' A
#
# COMPACT_ATOMS: atom_id res chain seq x y z
N MET A 1 8.03 -3.25 -3.38
CA MET A 1 7.51 -2.51 -2.20
C MET A 1 8.22 -1.15 -2.16
N ILE A 2 7.50 -0.06 -1.90
CA ILE A 2 8.11 1.26 -1.71
C ILE A 2 8.73 1.30 -0.31
N PRO A 3 10.04 1.58 -0.15
CA PRO A 3 10.66 1.74 1.16
C PRO A 3 9.96 2.86 1.94
N ALA A 4 9.38 2.51 3.08
CA ALA A 4 8.63 3.43 3.94
C ALA A 4 8.84 2.99 5.39
N ALA A 5 9.06 3.95 6.28
CA ALA A 5 9.27 3.69 7.70
C ALA A 5 7.92 3.29 8.31
N ASP A 6 6.94 4.17 8.09
CA ASP A 6 5.55 3.96 8.45
C ASP A 6 4.63 4.14 7.24
N ARG A 7 3.43 3.55 7.33
CA ARG A 7 2.37 3.67 6.33
C ARG A 7 1.02 3.91 7.01
N HIS A 8 0.33 4.95 6.59
CA HIS A 8 -1.07 5.19 6.93
C HIS A 8 -1.96 4.74 5.78
N LEU A 9 -2.88 3.83 6.06
CA LEU A 9 -3.82 3.28 5.07
C LEU A 9 -5.23 3.76 5.39
N ILE A 10 -5.83 4.46 4.45
CA ILE A 10 -7.24 4.90 4.54
C ILE A 10 -7.96 4.26 3.36
N GLY A 11 -8.90 3.38 3.65
CA GLY A 11 -9.62 2.61 2.64
C GLY A 11 -11.13 2.70 2.80
N ALA A 12 -11.82 2.61 1.67
CA ALA A 12 -13.26 2.46 1.60
C ALA A 12 -13.61 1.50 0.46
N GLY A 13 -14.70 0.77 0.63
CA GLY A 13 -15.19 -0.16 -0.38
C GLY A 13 -16.68 -0.39 -0.25
N VAL A 14 -17.28 -0.81 -1.35
CA VAL A 14 -18.68 -1.18 -1.44
C VAL A 14 -18.81 -2.49 -2.20
N GLY A 15 -19.73 -3.33 -1.74
CA GLY A 15 -20.04 -4.61 -2.33
C GLY A 15 -21.52 -4.70 -2.67
N TYR A 16 -21.83 -5.38 -3.77
CA TYR A 16 -23.19 -5.66 -4.18
C TYR A 16 -23.36 -7.13 -4.55
N LYS A 17 -24.42 -7.75 -4.03
CA LYS A 17 -24.80 -9.13 -4.35
C LYS A 17 -26.01 -9.12 -5.27
N VAL A 18 -25.92 -9.89 -6.35
CA VAL A 18 -27.04 -10.16 -7.26
C VAL A 18 -27.10 -11.66 -7.56
N ASN A 19 -28.18 -12.32 -7.15
CA ASN A 19 -28.34 -13.77 -7.24
C ASN A 19 -27.14 -14.51 -6.60
N ASN A 20 -26.47 -15.35 -7.37
CA ASN A 20 -25.27 -16.10 -6.99
C ASN A 20 -23.96 -15.32 -7.21
N TRP A 21 -24.03 -14.09 -7.70
CA TRP A 21 -22.86 -13.25 -7.97
C TRP A 21 -22.65 -12.19 -6.90
N THR A 22 -21.38 -11.89 -6.60
CA THR A 22 -20.96 -10.71 -5.84
C THR A 22 -20.01 -9.87 -6.67
N ILE A 23 -20.14 -8.55 -6.59
CA ILE A 23 -19.23 -7.59 -7.20
C ILE A 23 -18.82 -6.60 -6.13
N ASP A 24 -17.52 -6.44 -5.91
CA ASP A 24 -16.99 -5.49 -4.94
C ASP A 24 -16.00 -4.54 -5.60
N VAL A 25 -16.03 -3.29 -5.16
CA VAL A 25 -15.08 -2.26 -5.56
C VAL A 25 -14.51 -1.65 -4.29
N ALA A 26 -13.19 -1.57 -4.22
CA ALA A 26 -12.49 -0.99 -3.09
C ALA A 26 -11.39 -0.04 -3.55
N TYR A 27 -11.12 0.96 -2.71
CA TYR A 27 -10.08 1.94 -2.91
C TYR A 27 -9.34 2.20 -1.61
N THR A 28 -8.01 2.20 -1.70
CA THR A 28 -7.12 2.48 -0.58
C THR A 28 -6.15 3.58 -0.97
N TYR A 29 -6.12 4.62 -0.15
CA TYR A 29 -5.12 5.67 -0.16
C TYR A 29 -4.03 5.34 0.87
N ILE A 30 -2.78 5.27 0.42
CA ILE A 30 -1.64 4.91 1.27
C ILE A 30 -0.67 6.09 1.29
N ILE A 31 -0.39 6.59 2.49
CA ILE A 31 0.64 7.58 2.77
C ILE A 31 1.84 6.85 3.35
N ALA A 32 2.97 6.89 2.65
CA ALA A 32 4.24 6.30 3.06
C ALA A 32 5.18 7.40 3.52
N GLU A 33 5.72 7.25 4.74
CA GLU A 33 6.68 8.20 5.29
C GLU A 33 8.12 7.89 4.86
N SER A 34 8.93 8.95 4.76
CA SER A 34 10.35 8.87 4.43
C SER A 34 11.12 7.99 5.43
N VAL A 35 12.06 7.20 4.91
CA VAL A 35 13.04 6.45 5.68
C VAL A 35 14.37 7.18 5.57
N ASP A 36 15.04 7.37 6.69
CA ASP A 36 16.43 7.79 6.73
C ASP A 36 17.35 6.56 6.70
N TYR A 37 18.34 6.58 5.82
CA TYR A 37 19.31 5.49 5.69
C TYR A 37 20.67 5.84 6.30
N ASP A 38 20.86 7.06 6.80
CA ASP A 38 22.16 7.53 7.28
C ASP A 38 22.65 6.71 8.48
N ASP A 39 21.75 6.23 9.34
CA ASP A 39 22.07 5.36 10.49
C ASP A 39 22.48 3.92 10.08
N ALA A 40 22.16 3.50 8.85
CA ALA A 40 22.55 2.20 8.32
C ALA A 40 23.96 2.21 7.68
N VAL A 41 24.47 3.40 7.34
CA VAL A 41 25.79 3.58 6.73
C VAL A 41 26.87 3.26 7.76
N GLY A 42 27.65 2.21 7.50
CA GLY A 42 28.75 1.76 8.36
C GLY A 42 28.44 0.48 9.16
N ASN A 43 27.16 0.16 9.38
CA ASN A 43 26.74 -1.10 10.00
C ASN A 43 26.40 -2.18 8.96
N VAL A 44 26.05 -1.78 7.73
CA VAL A 44 25.66 -2.69 6.64
C VAL A 44 26.42 -2.34 5.36
N THR A 45 27.11 -3.32 4.77
CA THR A 45 27.82 -3.17 3.50
C THR A 45 26.84 -3.04 2.33
N GLY A 46 27.05 -2.03 1.48
CA GLY A 46 26.24 -1.82 0.26
C GLY A 46 25.07 -0.84 0.42
N VAL A 47 24.86 -0.27 1.61
CA VAL A 47 23.89 0.82 1.82
C VAL A 47 24.60 2.17 1.69
N SER A 48 24.04 3.05 0.86
CA SER A 48 24.52 4.43 0.71
C SER A 48 23.70 5.38 1.57
N ALA A 49 24.33 6.45 2.04
CA ALA A 49 23.67 7.54 2.74
C ALA A 49 22.57 8.15 1.86
N GLY A 50 21.48 8.57 2.49
CA GLY A 50 20.35 9.17 1.80
C GLY A 50 19.03 8.96 2.52
N LYS A 51 18.00 9.62 1.97
CA LYS A 51 16.66 9.60 2.52
C LYS A 51 15.65 9.26 1.44
N SER A 52 14.72 8.34 1.73
CA SER A 52 13.58 8.12 0.83
C SER A 52 12.60 9.30 0.92
N GLN A 53 11.83 9.55 -0.13
CA GLN A 53 10.82 10.61 -0.11
C GLN A 53 9.49 10.08 0.42
N ASN A 54 8.68 10.97 0.98
CA ASN A 54 7.29 10.65 1.29
C ASN A 54 6.58 10.22 0.00
N GLY A 55 5.90 9.08 0.07
CA GLY A 55 5.22 8.48 -1.06
C GLY A 55 3.71 8.50 -0.88
N VAL A 56 2.99 8.78 -1.96
CA VAL A 56 1.53 8.59 -2.01
C VAL A 56 1.25 7.45 -2.99
N THR A 57 0.43 6.50 -2.58
CA THR A 57 -0.01 5.40 -3.45
C THR A 57 -1.54 5.33 -3.47
N HIS A 58 -2.09 5.23 -4.68
CA HIS A 58 -3.50 4.98 -4.93
C HIS A 58 -3.68 3.53 -5.37
N MET A 59 -4.47 2.77 -4.62
CA MET A 59 -4.74 1.36 -4.93
C MET A 59 -6.23 1.16 -5.12
N GLY A 60 -6.63 0.68 -6.31
CA GLY A 60 -8.00 0.27 -6.61
C GLY A 60 -8.07 -1.25 -6.76
N ALA A 61 -9.17 -1.84 -6.29
CA ALA A 61 -9.47 -3.25 -6.46
C ALA A 61 -10.90 -3.45 -6.94
N VAL A 62 -11.08 -4.44 -7.82
CA VAL A 62 -12.39 -4.92 -8.28
C VAL A 62 -12.38 -6.43 -8.16
N THR A 63 -13.40 -6.99 -7.51
CA THR A 63 -13.54 -8.44 -7.33
C THR A 63 -14.91 -8.91 -7.80
N VAL A 64 -14.95 -10.13 -8.33
CA VAL A 64 -16.18 -10.81 -8.71
C VAL A 64 -16.17 -12.20 -8.08
N GLY A 65 -17.25 -12.57 -7.41
CA GLY A 65 -17.45 -13.88 -6.80
C GLY A 65 -18.69 -14.58 -7.36
N TYR A 66 -18.67 -15.92 -7.36
CA TYR A 66 -19.82 -16.76 -7.70
C TYR A 66 -20.00 -17.88 -6.66
N ALA A 67 -21.23 -18.08 -6.20
CA ALA A 67 -21.60 -19.17 -5.30
C ALA A 67 -22.28 -20.31 -6.07
N PHE A 68 -21.75 -21.53 -5.96
CA PHE A 68 -22.28 -22.76 -6.57
C PHE A 68 -23.34 -23.44 -5.70
#